data_AF-A0A6B3EH71-F1
#
_entry.id   AF-A0A6B3EH71-F1
#
_cell.length_a   1.000
_cell.length_b   1.000
_cell.length_c   1.000
_cell.angle_alpha   90.00
_cell.angle_beta   90.00
_cell.angle_gamma   90.00
#
_symmetry.space_group_name_H-M   'P 1'
#
loop_
_entity.id
_entity.type
_entity.pdbx_description
1 polymer ?
#
loop_
_entity_poly.entity_id
_entity_poly.type
_entity_poly.pdbx_seq_one_letter_code
_entity_poly.pdbx_strand_id
1 'polypeptide(L)'
;GLDVPATSRHRDWAGRVDLVVDAVTGIGGRGGLRPGAAALVARYTAHDAPVVAVDLPSGVEADTGEVLGDAVRADLTVTFGAYKPGLLIDPAAERAGALHLVDIGLGAELPAVPDLEALQYADVAALLPVPGAESDKYRRGVVGIAAGSAR
;
A
#
# COMPACT_ATOMS: atom_id res chain seq x y z
N GLY A 1 15.14 -21.03 5.76
CA GLY A 1 14.64 -20.43 7.01
C GLY A 1 15.80 -19.71 7.66
N LEU A 2 15.73 -18.39 7.76
CA LEU A 2 16.75 -17.63 8.47
C LEU A 2 16.42 -17.73 9.97
N ASP A 3 17.15 -18.61 10.66
CA ASP A 3 17.28 -18.56 12.11
C ASP A 3 18.05 -17.28 12.45
N VAL A 4 17.32 -16.24 12.82
CA VAL A 4 17.91 -15.09 13.49
C VAL A 4 18.17 -15.53 14.94
N PRO A 5 19.44 -15.65 15.37
CA PRO A 5 19.73 -16.06 16.74
C PRO A 5 19.11 -15.07 17.71
N ALA A 6 18.49 -15.57 18.77
CA ALA A 6 17.85 -14.81 19.85
C ALA A 6 18.84 -13.97 20.72
N THR A 7 19.99 -13.57 20.17
CA THR A 7 21.04 -12.80 20.83
C THR A 7 21.40 -11.49 20.11
N SER A 8 20.63 -11.09 19.09
CA SER A 8 20.76 -9.73 18.57
C SER A 8 20.35 -8.76 19.68
N ARG A 9 21.32 -7.96 20.15
CA ARG A 9 21.18 -7.00 21.23
C ARG A 9 20.16 -5.94 20.81
N HIS A 10 18.87 -6.18 21.05
CA HIS A 10 17.87 -5.13 21.03
C HIS A 10 18.17 -4.24 22.23
N ARG A 11 19.17 -3.35 22.09
CA ARG A 11 19.44 -2.28 23.07
C ARG A 11 18.10 -1.63 23.35
N ASP A 12 17.76 -1.44 24.62
CA ASP A 12 16.71 -0.50 24.97
C ASP A 12 17.13 0.84 24.37
N TRP A 13 16.39 1.24 23.36
CA TRP A 13 16.56 2.49 22.63
C TRP A 13 15.94 3.57 23.51
N ALA A 14 16.62 3.84 24.64
CA ALA A 14 16.21 4.79 25.66
C ALA A 14 16.29 6.26 25.21
N GLY A 15 16.67 6.49 23.95
CA GLY A 15 16.80 7.81 23.33
C GLY A 15 15.70 8.09 22.33
N ARG A 16 15.68 9.32 21.83
CA ARG A 16 14.80 9.74 20.74
C ARG A 16 15.11 8.93 19.48
N VAL A 17 14.05 8.49 18.80
CA VAL A 17 14.11 7.92 17.45
C VAL A 17 13.60 8.97 16.49
N ASP A 18 14.40 9.29 15.48
CA ASP A 18 14.06 10.30 14.47
C ASP A 18 13.42 9.69 13.21
N LEU A 19 13.63 8.39 12.98
CA LEU A 19 13.14 7.66 11.82
C LEU A 19 13.16 6.15 12.10
N VAL A 20 12.12 5.46 11.67
CA VAL A 20 12.07 3.99 11.61
C VAL A 20 12.10 3.56 10.15
N VAL A 21 12.98 2.60 9.84
CA VAL A 21 12.99 1.95 8.52
C VAL A 21 12.51 0.53 8.70
N ASP A 22 11.34 0.24 8.12
CA ASP A 22 10.76 -1.10 8.11
C ASP A 22 11.26 -1.87 6.88
N ALA A 23 12.10 -2.86 7.14
CA ALA A 23 12.61 -3.81 6.15
C ALA A 23 12.53 -5.25 6.70
N VAL A 24 11.53 -5.53 7.55
CA VAL A 24 11.41 -6.81 8.26
C VAL A 24 10.90 -7.91 7.32
N THR A 25 9.94 -7.61 6.46
CA THR A 25 9.40 -8.53 5.44
C THR A 25 9.09 -7.76 4.14
N GLY A 26 9.63 -8.22 3.00
CA GLY A 26 9.18 -7.78 1.66
C GLY A 26 8.11 -8.71 1.08
N ILE A 27 7.98 -8.77 -0.25
CA ILE A 27 7.01 -9.64 -0.99
C ILE A 27 7.02 -11.14 -0.63
N GLY A 28 8.06 -11.64 0.05
CA GLY A 28 8.14 -13.02 0.52
C GLY A 28 7.47 -13.28 1.88
N GLY A 29 6.99 -12.24 2.56
CA GLY A 29 6.30 -12.35 3.84
C GLY A 29 4.89 -12.90 3.67
N ARG A 30 4.66 -14.15 4.08
CA ARG A 30 3.31 -14.75 4.10
C ARG A 30 2.89 -15.02 5.54
N GLY A 31 1.60 -14.79 5.84
CA GLY A 31 0.99 -15.21 7.11
C GLY A 31 1.18 -14.25 8.28
N GLY A 32 1.43 -12.96 8.03
CA GLY A 32 1.58 -11.94 9.07
C GLY A 32 2.97 -11.91 9.71
N LEU A 33 3.16 -10.98 10.66
CA LEU A 33 4.42 -10.84 11.39
C LEU A 33 4.66 -12.02 12.33
N ARG A 34 5.91 -12.52 12.37
CA ARG A 34 6.34 -13.44 13.41
C ARG A 34 6.30 -12.75 14.78
N PRO A 35 6.08 -13.48 15.90
CA PRO A 35 5.93 -12.86 17.23
C PRO A 35 7.05 -11.88 17.62
N GLY A 36 8.31 -12.18 17.29
CA GLY A 36 9.42 -11.27 17.57
C GLY A 36 9.39 -9.97 16.75
N ALA A 37 8.92 -10.04 15.50
CA ALA A 37 8.73 -8.87 14.65
C ALA A 37 7.52 -8.04 15.11
N ALA A 38 6.40 -8.69 15.44
CA ALA A 38 5.23 -8.01 16.01
C ALA A 38 5.59 -7.25 17.31
N ALA A 39 6.38 -7.86 18.19
CA ALA A 39 6.88 -7.20 19.39
C ALA A 39 7.80 -6.00 19.08
N LEU A 40 8.61 -6.06 18.02
CA LEU A 40 9.43 -4.93 17.58
C LEU A 40 8.57 -3.79 17.02
N VAL A 41 7.55 -4.12 16.23
CA VAL A 41 6.57 -3.16 15.70
C VAL A 41 5.83 -2.46 16.83
N ALA A 42 5.26 -3.21 17.77
CA ALA A 42 4.58 -2.65 18.94
C ALA A 42 5.50 -1.72 19.75
N ARG A 43 6.79 -2.06 19.82
CA ARG A 43 7.81 -1.26 20.51
C ARG A 43 7.98 0.10 19.85
N TYR A 44 8.32 0.19 18.56
CA TYR A 44 8.56 1.49 17.92
C TYR A 44 7.30 2.31 17.64
N THR A 45 6.12 1.67 17.53
CA THR A 45 4.84 2.40 17.43
C THR A 45 4.60 3.31 18.64
N ALA A 46 5.20 3.02 19.79
CA ALA A 46 5.15 3.90 20.96
C ALA A 46 5.97 5.20 20.79
N HIS A 47 6.79 5.31 19.74
CA HIS A 47 7.57 6.50 19.45
C HIS A 47 6.95 7.25 18.28
N ASP A 48 6.89 8.57 18.41
CA ASP A 48 6.29 9.48 17.43
C ASP A 48 7.27 9.79 16.26
N ALA A 49 7.92 8.74 15.76
CA ALA A 49 8.92 8.83 14.69
C ALA A 49 8.29 8.43 13.35
N PRO A 50 8.63 9.13 12.25
CA PRO A 50 8.18 8.74 10.93
C PRO A 50 8.67 7.33 10.58
N VAL A 51 7.83 6.58 9.85
CA VAL A 51 8.10 5.20 9.43
C VAL A 51 8.18 5.13 7.91
N VAL A 52 9.32 4.63 7.41
CA VAL A 52 9.52 4.34 5.98
C VAL A 52 9.56 2.83 5.78
N ALA A 53 8.59 2.29 5.06
CA ALA A 53 8.59 0.89 4.65
C ALA A 53 9.37 0.69 3.35
N VAL A 54 10.12 -0.40 3.31
CA VAL A 54 10.86 -0.86 2.14
C VAL A 54 10.04 -1.94 1.46
N ASP A 55 9.71 -1.72 0.19
CA ASP A 55 8.94 -2.60 -0.69
C ASP A 55 7.44 -2.71 -0.36
N LEU A 56 7.12 -3.10 0.87
CA LEU A 56 5.78 -3.30 1.42
C LEU A 56 5.84 -3.12 2.94
N PRO A 57 4.84 -2.50 3.61
CA PRO A 57 4.79 -2.49 5.06
C PRO A 57 4.76 -3.93 5.60
N SER A 58 5.63 -4.23 6.55
CA SER A 58 5.78 -5.60 7.04
C SER A 58 4.50 -6.09 7.72
N GLY A 59 4.12 -7.34 7.44
CA GLY A 59 2.86 -7.94 7.91
C GLY A 59 1.68 -7.80 6.94
N VAL A 60 1.88 -7.12 5.82
CA VAL A 60 0.91 -7.02 4.72
C VAL A 60 1.14 -8.14 3.69
N GLU A 61 0.06 -8.66 3.11
CA GLU A 61 0.10 -9.59 1.98
C GLU A 61 0.17 -8.81 0.66
N ALA A 62 1.12 -9.13 -0.21
CA ALA A 62 1.48 -8.31 -1.37
C ALA A 62 0.42 -8.31 -2.48
N ASP A 63 -0.28 -9.42 -2.69
CA ASP A 63 -1.17 -9.63 -3.84
C ASP A 63 -2.63 -9.28 -3.52
N THR A 64 -3.02 -9.43 -2.25
CA THR A 64 -4.41 -9.27 -1.80
C THR A 64 -4.62 -8.02 -0.94
N GLY A 65 -3.57 -7.49 -0.31
CA GLY A 65 -3.70 -6.44 0.71
C GLY A 65 -4.25 -6.94 2.04
N GLU A 66 -4.40 -8.25 2.23
CA GLU A 66 -4.79 -8.81 3.53
C GLU A 66 -3.75 -8.49 4.61
N VAL A 67 -4.24 -8.22 5.82
CA VAL A 67 -3.42 -7.99 7.00
C VAL A 67 -3.80 -9.01 8.07
N LEU A 68 -2.90 -9.95 8.32
CA LEU A 68 -3.09 -11.03 9.29
C LEU A 68 -2.40 -10.66 10.61
N GLY A 69 -3.15 -10.05 11.53
CA GLY A 69 -2.64 -9.61 12.83
C GLY A 69 -1.99 -8.23 12.76
N ASP A 70 -0.82 -8.09 13.39
CA ASP A 70 -0.08 -6.82 13.40
C ASP A 70 0.62 -6.59 12.07
N ALA A 71 0.53 -5.36 11.58
CA ALA A 71 1.28 -4.88 10.42
C ALA A 71 1.74 -3.45 10.65
N VAL A 72 2.87 -3.13 10.01
CA VAL A 72 3.45 -1.79 10.04
C VAL A 72 2.49 -0.80 9.38
N ARG A 73 2.38 0.39 9.97
CA ARG A 73 1.77 1.57 9.36
C ARG A 73 2.90 2.52 9.00
N ALA A 74 3.13 2.72 7.71
CA ALA A 74 4.16 3.59 7.19
C ALA A 74 3.60 4.98 6.87
N ASP A 75 4.45 5.99 6.99
CA ASP A 75 4.21 7.33 6.45
C ASP A 75 4.60 7.40 4.96
N LEU A 76 5.59 6.58 4.57
CA LEU A 76 6.07 6.44 3.20
C LEU A 76 6.45 4.97 2.95
N THR A 77 6.04 4.42 1.82
CA THR A 77 6.55 3.14 1.30
C THR A 77 7.34 3.37 0.02
N VAL A 78 8.60 2.94 0.02
CA VAL A 78 9.44 2.92 -1.18
C VAL A 78 9.35 1.54 -1.80
N THR A 79 8.66 1.40 -2.93
CA THR A 79 8.47 0.11 -3.62
C THR A 79 9.27 0.06 -4.92
N PHE A 80 9.57 -1.14 -5.41
CA PHE A 80 10.50 -1.34 -6.52
C PHE A 80 9.85 -2.05 -7.71
N GLY A 81 10.17 -1.58 -8.91
CA GLY A 81 9.82 -2.20 -10.19
C GLY A 81 8.36 -1.99 -10.61
N ALA A 82 7.43 -2.37 -9.74
CA ALA A 82 6.00 -2.15 -9.91
C ALA A 82 5.32 -1.97 -8.56
N TYR A 83 4.12 -1.36 -8.58
CA TYR A 83 3.23 -1.37 -7.43
C TYR A 83 2.66 -2.77 -7.24
N LYS A 84 2.68 -3.25 -6.00
CA LYS A 84 2.03 -4.51 -5.61
C LYS A 84 0.55 -4.19 -5.36
N PRO A 85 -0.41 -5.07 -5.73
CA PRO A 85 -1.83 -4.81 -5.51
C PRO A 85 -2.17 -4.48 -4.05
N GLY A 86 -1.50 -5.12 -3.08
CA GLY A 86 -1.68 -4.86 -1.66
C GLY A 86 -1.31 -3.44 -1.22
N LEU A 87 -0.53 -2.68 -2.00
CA LEU A 87 -0.28 -1.25 -1.72
C LEU A 87 -1.47 -0.36 -2.12
N LEU A 88 -2.43 -0.90 -2.87
CA LEU A 88 -3.52 -0.16 -3.50
C LEU A 88 -4.91 -0.66 -3.05
N ILE A 89 -4.97 -1.75 -2.29
CA ILE A 89 -6.20 -2.39 -1.81
C ILE A 89 -6.26 -2.33 -0.28
N ASP A 90 -7.40 -1.94 0.26
CA ASP A 90 -7.64 -1.92 1.70
C ASP A 90 -7.78 -3.34 2.28
N PRO A 91 -7.30 -3.59 3.53
CA PRO A 91 -6.86 -2.60 4.52
C PRO A 91 -5.38 -2.18 4.42
N ALA A 92 -4.63 -2.69 3.45
CA ALA A 92 -3.20 -2.45 3.36
C ALA A 92 -2.83 -1.09 2.75
N ALA A 93 -3.62 -0.57 1.82
CA ALA A 93 -3.42 0.77 1.26
C ALA A 93 -3.40 1.86 2.34
N GLU A 94 -4.32 1.81 3.31
CA GLU A 94 -4.33 2.68 4.51
C GLU A 94 -3.04 2.62 5.36
N ARG A 95 -2.25 1.56 5.23
CA ARG A 95 -1.00 1.33 5.99
C ARG A 95 0.25 1.68 5.20
N ALA A 96 0.15 1.88 3.89
CA ALA A 96 1.31 2.11 3.05
C ALA A 96 1.80 3.57 3.05
N GLY A 97 0.96 4.51 3.51
CA GLY A 97 1.28 5.93 3.51
C GLY A 97 1.44 6.47 2.08
N ALA A 98 2.34 7.45 1.89
CA ALA A 98 2.72 7.87 0.55
C ALA A 98 3.48 6.75 -0.17
N LEU A 99 3.29 6.59 -1.48
CA LEU A 99 4.03 5.60 -2.27
C LEU A 99 5.11 6.26 -3.13
N HIS A 100 6.31 5.70 -3.11
CA HIS A 100 7.39 6.07 -4.02
C HIS A 100 7.88 4.84 -4.78
N LEU A 101 7.57 4.78 -6.07
CA LEU A 101 8.06 3.74 -6.97
C LEU A 101 9.47 4.07 -7.45
N VAL A 102 10.41 3.19 -7.17
CA VAL A 102 11.74 3.20 -7.74
C VAL A 102 11.78 2.23 -8.91
N ASP A 103 12.03 2.77 -10.10
CA ASP A 103 12.29 1.96 -11.28
C ASP A 103 13.66 1.28 -11.15
N ILE A 104 13.65 -0.05 -11.27
CA ILE A 104 14.83 -0.91 -11.21
C ILE A 104 15.08 -1.64 -12.54
N GLY A 105 14.41 -1.21 -13.61
CA GLY A 105 14.62 -1.73 -14.97
C GLY A 105 13.88 -3.02 -15.29
N LEU A 106 12.73 -3.29 -14.64
CA LEU A 106 11.93 -4.51 -14.86
C LEU A 106 10.86 -4.38 -15.96
N GLY A 107 10.84 -3.26 -16.69
CA GLY A 107 9.76 -2.95 -17.63
C GLY A 107 9.58 -3.97 -18.76
N ALA A 108 10.64 -4.67 -19.17
CA ALA A 108 10.57 -5.68 -20.24
C ALA A 108 10.07 -7.04 -19.73
N GLU A 109 10.20 -7.27 -18.42
CA GLU A 109 9.86 -8.50 -17.72
C GLU A 109 8.43 -8.45 -17.16
N LEU A 110 7.87 -7.26 -16.99
CA LEU A 110 6.51 -7.07 -16.53
C LEU A 110 5.48 -7.42 -17.62
N PRO A 111 4.32 -7.96 -17.25
CA PRO A 111 3.22 -8.17 -18.18
C PRO A 111 2.80 -6.86 -18.85
N ALA A 112 2.44 -6.94 -20.14
CA ALA A 112 1.97 -5.77 -20.89
C ALA A 112 0.62 -5.23 -20.39
N VAL A 113 -0.15 -6.06 -19.71
CA VAL A 113 -1.44 -5.70 -19.10
C VAL A 113 -1.31 -5.90 -17.60
N PRO A 114 -1.54 -4.86 -16.77
CA PRO A 114 -1.49 -5.00 -15.32
C PRO A 114 -2.73 -5.73 -14.80
N ASP A 115 -2.60 -6.39 -13.65
CA ASP A 115 -3.74 -7.01 -12.96
C ASP A 115 -4.68 -5.98 -12.32
N LEU A 116 -4.15 -4.79 -12.01
CA LEU A 116 -4.86 -3.68 -11.38
C LEU A 116 -4.38 -2.33 -11.94
N GLU A 117 -5.29 -1.39 -12.10
CA GLU A 117 -4.99 0.00 -12.42
C GLU A 117 -5.55 0.93 -11.33
N ALA A 118 -4.72 1.85 -10.82
CA ALA A 118 -5.15 2.88 -9.89
C ALA A 118 -5.18 4.23 -10.60
N LEU A 119 -6.37 4.68 -11.00
CA LEU A 119 -6.55 5.92 -11.76
C LEU A 119 -6.07 7.13 -10.95
N GLN A 120 -5.18 7.91 -11.57
CA GLN A 120 -4.74 9.19 -11.08
C GLN A 120 -5.64 10.31 -11.61
N TYR A 121 -5.46 11.51 -11.08
CA TYR A 121 -6.23 12.69 -11.48
C TYR A 121 -6.25 12.90 -13.01
N ALA A 122 -5.10 12.75 -13.67
CA ALA A 122 -4.97 12.91 -15.12
C ALA A 122 -5.76 11.85 -15.90
N ASP A 123 -5.76 10.61 -15.42
CA ASP A 123 -6.49 9.50 -16.05
C ASP A 123 -8.00 9.76 -15.97
N VAL A 124 -8.49 10.15 -14.78
CA VAL A 124 -9.89 10.53 -14.58
C VAL A 124 -10.26 11.72 -15.47
N ALA A 125 -9.42 12.74 -15.55
CA ALA A 125 -9.67 13.90 -16.40
C ALA A 125 -9.75 13.53 -17.89
N ALA A 126 -8.94 12.58 -18.35
CA ALA A 126 -8.98 12.09 -19.73
C ALA A 126 -10.22 11.24 -20.04
N LEU A 127 -10.79 10.55 -19.03
CA LEU A 127 -12.00 9.75 -19.16
C LEU A 127 -13.29 10.59 -19.14
N LEU A 128 -13.26 11.76 -18.51
CA LEU A 128 -14.44 12.61 -18.39
C LEU A 128 -14.78 13.31 -19.72
N PRO A 129 -16.05 13.25 -20.16
CA PRO A 129 -16.47 13.94 -21.37
C PRO A 129 -16.40 15.46 -21.17
N VAL A 130 -15.74 16.16 -22.11
CA VAL A 130 -15.67 17.63 -22.13
C VAL A 130 -16.82 18.21 -22.97
N PRO A 131 -17.74 19.00 -22.40
CA PRO A 131 -18.84 19.59 -23.17
C PRO A 131 -18.36 20.58 -24.23
N GLY A 132 -18.79 20.39 -25.48
CA GLY A 132 -18.62 21.36 -26.57
C GLY A 132 -19.82 22.31 -26.71
N ALA A 133 -19.74 23.25 -27.66
CA ALA A 133 -20.77 24.27 -27.89
C ALA A 133 -22.18 23.69 -28.14
N GLU A 134 -22.27 22.53 -28.78
CA GLU A 134 -23.52 21.82 -29.09
C GLU A 134 -24.03 20.91 -27.95
N SER A 135 -23.41 20.99 -26.76
CA SER A 135 -23.80 20.16 -25.62
C SER A 135 -24.99 20.77 -24.88
N ASP A 136 -26.19 20.32 -25.24
CA ASP A 136 -27.43 20.64 -24.51
C ASP A 136 -27.86 19.51 -23.54
N LYS A 137 -28.92 19.77 -22.78
CA LYS A 137 -29.45 18.87 -21.74
C LYS A 137 -29.97 17.52 -22.26
N TYR A 138 -30.30 17.41 -23.55
CA TYR A 138 -30.78 16.18 -24.17
C TYR A 138 -29.63 15.42 -24.86
N ARG A 139 -28.61 16.14 -25.35
CA ARG A 139 -27.44 15.54 -26.00
C ARG A 139 -26.41 14.97 -25.03
N ARG A 140 -26.41 15.43 -23.78
CA ARG A 140 -25.57 14.89 -22.69
C ARG A 140 -26.12 13.62 -22.01
N GLY A 141 -27.19 13.03 -22.55
CA GLY A 141 -27.83 11.85 -22.01
C GLY A 141 -28.84 12.17 -20.90
N VAL A 142 -29.89 11.37 -20.83
CA VAL A 142 -30.93 11.43 -19.79
C VAL A 142 -31.01 10.05 -19.16
N VAL A 143 -30.75 9.96 -17.85
CA VAL A 143 -30.81 8.71 -17.10
C VAL A 143 -32.08 8.69 -16.25
N GLY A 144 -32.89 7.65 -16.44
CA GLY A 144 -34.01 7.33 -15.54
C GLY A 144 -33.60 6.26 -14.55
N ILE A 145 -33.93 6.44 -13.27
CA ILE A 145 -33.68 5.45 -12.22
C ILE A 145 -35.02 4.95 -11.70
N ALA A 146 -35.29 3.65 -11.85
CA ALA A 146 -36.42 2.98 -11.22
C ALA A 146 -35.89 2.12 -10.07
N ALA A 147 -35.98 2.63 -8.85
CA ALA A 147 -35.51 1.96 -7.65
C ALA A 147 -36.62 1.95 -6.57
N GLY A 148 -36.70 0.84 -5.83
CA GLY A 148 -37.65 0.62 -4.75
C GLY A 148 -37.66 -0.85 -4.33
N SER A 149 -37.89 -1.12 -3.05
CA SER A 149 -38.10 -2.48 -2.53
C SER A 149 -39.50 -2.59 -1.91
N ALA A 150 -40.06 -3.80 -1.89
CA ALA A 150 -41.13 -4.10 -0.95
C ALA A 150 -40.54 -4.01 0.48
N ARG A 151 -41.32 -3.44 1.41
CA ARG A 151 -40.90 -3.28 2.80
C ARG A 151 -40.59 -4.61 3.47
#